data_AF-A0A2R4ZV12-F1
#
_entry.id   AF-A0A2R4ZV12-F1
#
_cell.length_a   1.000
_cell.length_b   1.000
_cell.length_c   1.000
_cell.angle_alpha   90.00
_cell.angle_beta   90.00
_cell.angle_gamma   90.00
#
_symmetry.space_group_name_H-M   'P 1'
#
loop_
_entity.id
_entity.type
_entity.pdbx_description
1 polymer ?
#
loop_
_entity_poly.entity_id
_entity_poly.type
_entity_poly.pdbx_seq_one_letter_code
_entity_poly.pdbx_strand_id
1 'polypeptide(L)'
;MSRVENIGIIDPSRYGEYGISKEDLMWMWRTMMLIRRFEERVVKLFEEKKLVGASHLYIGMEAVATGVMKALDKDDYIVSTYRGHGHALARGIPPRLVMAELFGRATGTNKGLGGSMHVSMYPELGIMMTTAIVGSGIPVAAGLGYAIKYRGEKRVVAAFFGDGAVNTGAFHEGANMIGLWRLPVILVCENNLYGMGGRVDRVTAGSTGFSVIHRALAYNIDGIVVDGFDPVAVYIAARKAAEKARNGGGPTFIEARTYRFLGHNLRDPQRYRSREEVEEWKRKDAVIRLTRILIDNGYASQEELDGIEKQILEEIEDSVRFAQESPYLSFEELYNFIYA
;
A
#
# COMPACT_ATOMS: atom_id res chain seq x y z
N MET A 1 23.64 13.24 12.01
CA MET A 1 22.65 13.97 11.21
C MET A 1 21.95 12.97 10.31
N SER A 2 20.63 12.93 10.36
CA SER A 2 19.81 12.12 9.45
C SER A 2 20.01 12.56 8.00
N ARG A 3 20.01 11.62 7.07
CA ARG A 3 20.28 11.86 5.64
C ARG A 3 19.01 11.65 4.81
N VAL A 4 18.91 12.37 3.68
CA VAL A 4 17.89 12.15 2.66
C VAL A 4 18.55 11.63 1.40
N GLU A 5 18.06 10.51 0.89
CA GLU A 5 18.42 9.93 -0.39
C GLU A 5 17.26 10.10 -1.38
N ASN A 6 17.57 10.22 -2.67
CA ASN A 6 16.58 10.24 -3.74
C ASN A 6 16.81 9.04 -4.65
N ILE A 7 15.78 8.22 -4.84
CA ILE A 7 15.77 7.09 -5.76
C ILE A 7 14.73 7.38 -6.84
N GLY A 8 15.22 7.79 -8.02
CA GLY A 8 14.36 8.01 -9.18
C GLY A 8 13.98 6.70 -9.86
N ILE A 9 13.44 6.83 -11.07
CA ILE A 9 13.21 5.72 -11.99
C ILE A 9 14.51 4.94 -12.21
N ILE A 10 14.41 3.61 -12.16
CA ILE A 10 15.54 2.70 -12.43
C ILE A 10 15.51 2.30 -13.90
N ASP A 11 16.65 2.51 -14.57
CA ASP A 11 16.85 2.08 -15.94
C ASP A 11 16.88 0.54 -16.02
N PRO A 12 16.14 -0.11 -16.94
CA PRO A 12 16.12 -1.56 -17.08
C PRO A 12 17.50 -2.21 -17.28
N SER A 13 18.46 -1.50 -17.89
CA SER A 13 19.84 -1.99 -18.05
C SER A 13 20.57 -2.20 -16.71
N ARG A 14 20.10 -1.56 -15.64
CA ARG A 14 20.68 -1.63 -14.28
C ARG A 14 19.98 -2.63 -13.37
N TYR A 15 18.94 -3.32 -13.84
CA TYR A 15 18.20 -4.30 -13.02
C TYR A 15 19.09 -5.41 -12.46
N GLY A 16 20.11 -5.84 -13.23
CA GLY A 16 21.11 -6.80 -12.78
C GLY A 16 21.94 -6.32 -11.59
N GLU A 17 22.23 -5.02 -11.47
CA GLU A 17 22.97 -4.44 -10.33
C GLU A 17 22.22 -4.62 -9.00
N TYR A 18 20.89 -4.69 -9.06
CA TYR A 18 20.01 -4.83 -7.91
C TYR A 18 19.50 -6.27 -7.71
N GLY A 19 19.97 -7.20 -8.55
CA GLY A 19 19.56 -8.60 -8.50
C GLY A 19 18.08 -8.82 -8.86
N ILE A 20 17.51 -7.97 -9.70
CA ILE A 20 16.12 -8.09 -10.16
C ILE A 20 16.06 -9.09 -11.32
N SER A 21 15.34 -10.19 -11.14
CA SER A 21 15.16 -11.20 -12.18
C SER A 21 13.95 -10.95 -13.07
N LYS A 22 13.83 -11.72 -14.16
CA LYS A 22 12.60 -11.73 -15.00
C LYS A 22 11.39 -12.11 -14.16
N GLU A 23 11.53 -13.11 -13.29
CA GLU A 23 10.46 -13.61 -12.41
C GLU A 23 10.00 -12.52 -11.43
N ASP A 24 10.93 -11.71 -10.92
CA ASP A 24 10.60 -10.57 -10.07
C ASP A 24 9.76 -9.53 -10.83
N LEU A 25 10.15 -9.17 -12.05
CA LEU A 25 9.42 -8.21 -12.88
C LEU A 25 8.02 -8.74 -13.25
N MET A 26 7.92 -10.01 -13.63
CA MET A 26 6.65 -10.66 -13.94
C MET A 26 5.73 -10.72 -12.71
N TRP A 27 6.28 -11.02 -11.53
CA TRP A 27 5.53 -10.98 -10.28
C TRP A 27 5.05 -9.56 -9.94
N MET A 28 5.90 -8.55 -10.10
CA MET A 28 5.53 -7.15 -9.86
C MET A 28 4.42 -6.72 -10.81
N TRP A 29 4.55 -7.05 -12.09
CA TRP A 29 3.54 -6.74 -13.10
C TRP A 29 2.20 -7.44 -12.81
N ARG A 30 2.21 -8.75 -12.56
CA ARG A 30 1.00 -9.52 -12.23
C ARG A 30 0.31 -8.96 -10.99
N THR A 31 1.07 -8.62 -9.96
CA THR A 31 0.54 -8.04 -8.71
C THR A 31 -0.13 -6.69 -8.95
N MET A 32 0.53 -5.78 -9.65
CA MET A 32 -0.08 -4.48 -9.98
C MET A 32 -1.32 -4.62 -10.87
N MET A 33 -1.27 -5.53 -11.85
CA MET A 33 -2.40 -5.80 -12.74
C MET A 33 -3.59 -6.39 -11.98
N LEU A 34 -3.34 -7.33 -11.05
CA LEU A 34 -4.37 -7.87 -10.16
C LEU A 34 -5.03 -6.76 -9.34
N ILE A 35 -4.24 -5.90 -8.69
CA ILE A 35 -4.78 -4.77 -7.91
C ILE A 35 -5.65 -3.87 -8.81
N ARG A 36 -5.14 -3.48 -9.98
CA ARG A 36 -5.85 -2.62 -10.93
C ARG A 36 -7.18 -3.22 -11.36
N ARG A 37 -7.16 -4.45 -11.89
CA ARG A 37 -8.36 -5.12 -12.43
C ARG A 37 -9.36 -5.45 -11.33
N PHE A 38 -8.89 -5.83 -10.15
CA PHE A 38 -9.75 -6.07 -8.98
C PHE A 38 -10.52 -4.80 -8.62
N GLU A 39 -9.84 -3.66 -8.52
CA GLU A 39 -10.50 -2.41 -8.14
C GLU A 39 -11.38 -1.82 -9.24
N GLU A 40 -11.02 -1.97 -10.52
CA GLU A 40 -11.92 -1.65 -11.63
C GLU A 40 -13.21 -2.48 -11.57
N ARG A 41 -13.13 -3.75 -11.14
CA ARG A 41 -14.32 -4.56 -10.90
C ARG A 41 -15.12 -4.05 -9.69
N VAL A 42 -14.45 -3.65 -8.61
CA VAL A 42 -15.09 -3.02 -7.44
C VAL A 42 -15.85 -1.75 -7.84
N VAL A 43 -15.29 -0.91 -8.72
CA VAL A 43 -15.99 0.27 -9.28
C VAL A 43 -17.31 -0.15 -9.92
N LYS A 44 -17.28 -1.13 -10.83
CA LYS A 44 -18.48 -1.64 -11.52
C LYS A 44 -19.52 -2.19 -10.53
N LEU A 45 -19.08 -3.01 -9.56
CA LEU A 45 -19.98 -3.58 -8.55
C LEU A 45 -20.63 -2.50 -7.68
N PHE A 46 -19.93 -1.42 -7.42
CA PHE A 46 -20.47 -0.27 -6.69
C PHE A 46 -21.51 0.49 -7.51
N GLU A 47 -21.26 0.71 -8.81
CA GLU A 47 -22.23 1.30 -9.75
C GLU A 47 -23.49 0.42 -9.90
N GLU A 48 -23.31 -0.91 -9.91
CA GLU A 48 -24.37 -1.93 -9.86
C GLU A 48 -25.10 -1.98 -8.50
N LYS A 49 -24.70 -1.17 -7.51
CA LYS A 49 -25.23 -1.14 -6.14
C LYS A 49 -25.14 -2.47 -5.38
N LYS A 50 -24.17 -3.32 -5.75
CA LYS A 50 -23.90 -4.60 -5.07
C LYS A 50 -23.03 -4.45 -3.84
N LEU A 51 -22.23 -3.38 -3.77
CA LEU A 51 -21.38 -3.06 -2.62
C LEU A 51 -21.98 -1.91 -1.82
N VAL A 52 -21.90 -2.03 -0.49
CA VAL A 52 -22.42 -1.04 0.47
C VAL A 52 -21.26 -0.37 1.19
N GLY A 53 -21.44 0.89 1.58
CA GLY A 53 -20.43 1.66 2.32
C GLY A 53 -19.54 2.53 1.44
N ALA A 54 -18.38 2.92 1.97
CA ALA A 54 -17.37 3.70 1.26
C ALA A 54 -16.24 2.77 0.79
N SER A 55 -15.84 2.88 -0.47
CA SER A 55 -14.69 2.15 -1.02
C SER A 55 -13.56 3.13 -1.35
N HIS A 56 -12.39 2.92 -0.73
CA HIS A 56 -11.21 3.76 -0.91
C HIS A 56 -10.21 3.04 -1.79
N LEU A 57 -10.21 3.38 -3.09
CA LEU A 57 -9.46 2.64 -4.10
C LEU A 57 -7.98 3.03 -4.14
N TYR A 58 -7.13 2.05 -4.40
CA TYR A 58 -5.67 2.13 -4.54
C TYR A 58 -5.19 2.38 -5.98
N ILE A 59 -6.10 2.48 -6.95
CA ILE A 59 -5.82 2.76 -8.37
C ILE A 59 -4.87 3.96 -8.56
N GLY A 60 -3.73 3.69 -9.19
CA GLY A 60 -2.63 4.63 -9.47
C GLY A 60 -1.45 4.54 -8.49
N MET A 61 -1.58 3.76 -7.41
CA MET A 61 -0.57 3.62 -6.36
C MET A 61 0.02 2.20 -6.30
N GLU A 62 -0.34 1.32 -7.24
CA GLU A 62 -0.07 -0.13 -7.18
C GLU A 62 1.41 -0.48 -7.03
N ALA A 63 2.29 0.30 -7.65
CA ALA A 63 3.74 0.11 -7.58
C ALA A 63 4.29 0.28 -6.16
N VAL A 64 3.67 1.12 -5.33
CA VAL A 64 4.12 1.37 -3.96
C VAL A 64 3.91 0.12 -3.10
N ALA A 65 2.66 -0.38 -3.03
CA ALA A 65 2.36 -1.64 -2.35
C ALA A 65 3.23 -2.79 -2.89
N THR A 66 3.28 -2.95 -4.21
CA THR A 66 4.00 -4.06 -4.85
C THR A 66 5.49 -4.06 -4.52
N GLY A 67 6.16 -2.91 -4.67
CA GLY A 67 7.59 -2.79 -4.40
C GLY A 67 7.92 -3.01 -2.93
N VAL A 68 7.12 -2.44 -2.01
CA VAL A 68 7.32 -2.64 -0.56
C VAL A 68 7.09 -4.09 -0.18
N MET A 69 5.98 -4.72 -0.61
CA MET A 69 5.67 -6.10 -0.24
C MET A 69 6.69 -7.10 -0.77
N LYS A 70 7.29 -6.85 -1.95
CA LYS A 70 8.37 -7.67 -2.51
C LYS A 70 9.66 -7.62 -1.67
N ALA A 71 9.89 -6.49 -0.98
CA ALA A 71 11.09 -6.26 -0.19
C ALA A 71 11.00 -6.82 1.25
N LEU A 72 9.80 -7.14 1.72
CA LEU A 72 9.56 -7.65 3.06
C LEU A 72 9.67 -9.17 3.11
N ASP A 73 10.18 -9.68 4.23
CA ASP A 73 10.13 -11.10 4.53
C ASP A 73 8.69 -11.51 4.89
N LYS A 74 8.38 -12.81 4.75
CA LYS A 74 7.06 -13.36 5.08
C LYS A 74 6.62 -13.12 6.53
N ASP A 75 7.57 -13.00 7.45
CA ASP A 75 7.31 -12.86 8.89
C ASP A 75 7.33 -11.40 9.36
N ASP A 76 7.60 -10.44 8.45
CA ASP A 76 7.56 -9.02 8.78
C ASP A 76 6.12 -8.54 9.00
N TYR A 77 5.97 -7.53 9.86
CA TYR A 77 4.69 -6.96 10.18
C TYR A 77 4.35 -5.77 9.30
N ILE A 78 3.06 -5.60 9.04
CA ILE A 78 2.49 -4.52 8.25
C ILE A 78 1.40 -3.84 9.06
N VAL A 79 1.44 -2.52 9.05
CA VAL A 79 0.32 -1.68 9.49
C VAL A 79 -0.21 -0.95 8.26
N SER A 80 -1.46 -1.25 7.90
CA SER A 80 -2.14 -0.76 6.70
C SER A 80 -3.11 0.37 7.01
N THR A 81 -3.50 1.09 5.96
CA THR A 81 -4.54 2.13 5.99
C THR A 81 -5.87 1.62 5.45
N TYR A 82 -6.89 2.48 5.47
CA TYR A 82 -8.19 2.28 4.81
C TYR A 82 -8.13 2.11 3.30
N ARG A 83 -7.00 2.41 2.65
CA ARG A 83 -6.76 2.11 1.23
C ARG A 83 -6.11 0.73 1.07
N GLY A 84 -6.55 -0.22 1.89
CA GLY A 84 -5.85 -1.49 2.13
C GLY A 84 -5.96 -2.52 1.01
N HIS A 85 -6.79 -2.30 -0.01
CA HIS A 85 -7.00 -3.27 -1.10
C HIS A 85 -5.68 -3.64 -1.78
N GLY A 86 -4.89 -2.64 -2.15
CA GLY A 86 -3.56 -2.83 -2.75
C GLY A 86 -2.60 -3.57 -1.82
N HIS A 87 -2.57 -3.21 -0.53
CA HIS A 87 -1.74 -3.88 0.47
C HIS A 87 -2.12 -5.35 0.66
N ALA A 88 -3.42 -5.65 0.73
CA ALA A 88 -3.97 -7.00 0.89
C ALA A 88 -3.52 -7.91 -0.27
N LEU A 89 -3.79 -7.47 -1.50
CA LEU A 89 -3.50 -8.24 -2.70
C LEU A 89 -1.99 -8.36 -2.94
N ALA A 90 -1.22 -7.29 -2.74
CA ALA A 90 0.24 -7.32 -2.86
C ALA A 90 0.91 -8.23 -1.83
N ARG A 91 0.33 -8.34 -0.62
CA ARG A 91 0.82 -9.26 0.41
C ARG A 91 0.41 -10.72 0.15
N GLY A 92 -0.52 -10.96 -0.76
CA GLY A 92 -0.97 -12.29 -1.16
C GLY A 92 -2.24 -12.79 -0.47
N ILE A 93 -3.05 -11.90 0.12
CA ILE A 93 -4.39 -12.29 0.56
C ILE A 93 -5.20 -12.72 -0.67
N PRO A 94 -5.86 -13.90 -0.66
CA PRO A 94 -6.65 -14.37 -1.79
C PRO A 94 -7.75 -13.37 -2.18
N PRO A 95 -7.93 -13.02 -3.47
CA PRO A 95 -8.96 -12.08 -3.91
C PRO A 95 -10.37 -12.46 -3.46
N ARG A 96 -10.66 -13.76 -3.33
CA ARG A 96 -11.91 -14.28 -2.74
C ARG A 96 -12.23 -13.70 -1.37
N LEU A 97 -11.26 -13.69 -0.45
CA LEU A 97 -11.46 -13.18 0.90
C LEU A 97 -11.59 -11.65 0.91
N VAL A 98 -10.78 -10.97 0.09
CA VAL A 98 -10.86 -9.51 -0.09
C VAL A 98 -12.24 -9.12 -0.61
N MET A 99 -12.73 -9.78 -1.67
CA MET A 99 -14.04 -9.50 -2.26
C MET A 99 -15.18 -9.85 -1.29
N ALA A 100 -15.10 -10.99 -0.59
CA ALA A 100 -16.07 -11.38 0.42
C ALA A 100 -16.22 -10.33 1.54
N GLU A 101 -15.12 -9.72 1.98
CA GLU A 101 -15.15 -8.62 2.96
C GLU A 101 -15.89 -7.39 2.41
N LEU A 102 -15.66 -7.02 1.14
CA LEU A 102 -16.35 -5.90 0.51
C LEU A 102 -17.86 -6.13 0.37
N PHE A 103 -18.28 -7.38 0.22
CA PHE A 103 -19.69 -7.80 0.22
C PHE A 103 -20.28 -7.99 1.63
N GLY A 104 -19.49 -7.79 2.70
CA GLY A 104 -19.94 -7.96 4.07
C GLY A 104 -20.19 -9.42 4.47
N ARG A 105 -19.44 -10.37 3.89
CA ARG A 105 -19.65 -11.81 4.12
C ARG A 105 -18.75 -12.35 5.23
N ALA A 106 -19.24 -13.37 5.94
CA ALA A 106 -18.52 -14.03 7.04
C ALA A 106 -17.19 -14.68 6.61
N THR A 107 -17.03 -14.96 5.33
CA THR A 107 -15.80 -15.50 4.71
C THR A 107 -14.80 -14.41 4.33
N GLY A 108 -15.13 -13.13 4.57
CA GLY A 108 -14.22 -12.01 4.42
C GLY A 108 -13.05 -12.06 5.40
N THR A 109 -12.01 -11.27 5.11
CA THR A 109 -10.80 -11.13 5.94
C THR A 109 -11.09 -10.80 7.41
N ASN A 110 -12.18 -10.08 7.66
CA ASN A 110 -12.66 -9.69 8.99
C ASN A 110 -14.12 -10.08 9.18
N LYS A 111 -14.53 -11.21 8.57
CA LYS A 111 -15.90 -11.74 8.63
C LYS A 111 -16.95 -10.76 8.10
N GLY A 112 -16.57 -9.85 7.20
CA GLY A 112 -17.46 -8.87 6.60
C GLY A 112 -17.81 -7.69 7.51
N LEU A 113 -17.19 -7.58 8.69
CA LEU A 113 -17.48 -6.56 9.69
C LEU A 113 -16.70 -5.27 9.45
N GLY A 114 -15.52 -5.37 8.85
CA GLY A 114 -14.62 -4.26 8.62
C GLY A 114 -14.89 -3.52 7.31
N GLY A 115 -15.39 -4.25 6.31
CA GLY A 115 -15.62 -3.74 4.96
C GLY A 115 -14.34 -3.21 4.30
N SER A 116 -14.51 -2.34 3.30
CA SER A 116 -13.39 -1.81 2.50
C SER A 116 -12.28 -1.16 3.34
N MET A 117 -12.64 -0.44 4.41
CA MET A 117 -11.65 0.32 5.18
C MET A 117 -10.77 -0.54 6.10
N HIS A 118 -11.12 -1.81 6.33
CA HIS A 118 -10.35 -2.72 7.18
C HIS A 118 -9.91 -3.99 6.44
N VAL A 119 -10.18 -4.09 5.14
CA VAL A 119 -10.08 -5.33 4.35
C VAL A 119 -8.73 -6.03 4.38
N SER A 120 -7.63 -5.31 4.63
CA SER A 120 -6.29 -5.89 4.61
C SER A 120 -5.87 -6.55 5.92
N MET A 121 -6.66 -6.43 6.99
CA MET A 121 -6.31 -7.04 8.27
C MET A 121 -6.31 -8.56 8.13
N TYR A 122 -5.12 -9.17 8.25
CA TYR A 122 -4.88 -10.60 8.04
C TYR A 122 -3.56 -11.00 8.73
N PRO A 123 -3.60 -11.30 10.05
CA PRO A 123 -2.41 -11.57 10.85
C PRO A 123 -1.56 -12.75 10.36
N GLU A 124 -2.15 -13.73 9.70
CA GLU A 124 -1.47 -14.90 9.13
C GLU A 124 -0.44 -14.53 8.06
N LEU A 125 -0.61 -13.37 7.42
CA LEU A 125 0.36 -12.79 6.48
C LEU A 125 1.06 -11.55 7.05
N GLY A 126 0.98 -11.34 8.37
CA GLY A 126 1.67 -10.27 9.08
C GLY A 126 1.01 -8.89 9.00
N ILE A 127 -0.19 -8.75 8.42
CA ILE A 127 -0.92 -7.48 8.46
C ILE A 127 -1.64 -7.40 9.82
N MET A 128 -0.95 -6.78 10.78
CA MET A 128 -1.33 -6.76 12.20
C MET A 128 -2.37 -5.70 12.55
N MET A 129 -2.56 -4.71 11.67
CA MET A 129 -3.56 -3.66 11.85
C MET A 129 -3.93 -3.04 10.51
N THR A 130 -5.22 -2.76 10.34
CA THR A 130 -5.73 -1.87 9.30
C THR A 130 -6.64 -0.83 9.93
N THR A 131 -6.41 0.45 9.65
CA THR A 131 -7.14 1.55 10.32
C THR A 131 -7.73 2.57 9.35
N ALA A 132 -8.96 2.99 9.66
CA ALA A 132 -9.63 4.13 9.05
C ALA A 132 -9.29 5.48 9.72
N ILE A 133 -8.71 5.45 10.92
CA ILE A 133 -8.34 6.65 11.65
C ILE A 133 -6.96 7.12 11.16
N VAL A 134 -6.94 8.25 10.46
CA VAL A 134 -5.73 8.82 9.84
C VAL A 134 -4.62 8.98 10.88
N GLY A 135 -3.42 8.44 10.58
CA GLY A 135 -2.23 8.51 11.44
C GLY A 135 -2.20 7.53 12.62
N SER A 136 -3.32 6.92 13.01
CA SER A 136 -3.39 6.03 14.19
C SER A 136 -2.55 4.75 14.07
N GLY A 137 -2.15 4.35 12.86
CA GLY A 137 -1.28 3.20 12.65
C GLY A 137 0.16 3.41 13.14
N ILE A 138 0.62 4.66 13.25
CA ILE A 138 2.02 4.97 13.57
C ILE A 138 2.39 4.63 15.02
N PRO A 139 1.59 4.98 16.05
CA PRO A 139 1.83 4.49 17.40
C PRO A 139 1.76 2.96 17.52
N VAL A 140 0.87 2.30 16.78
CA VAL A 140 0.78 0.83 16.75
C VAL A 140 2.06 0.22 16.17
N ALA A 141 2.58 0.79 15.09
CA ALA A 141 3.86 0.39 14.51
C ALA A 141 5.03 0.60 15.48
N ALA A 142 5.00 1.67 16.28
CA ALA A 142 5.97 1.88 17.36
C ALA A 142 5.90 0.76 18.40
N GLY A 143 4.69 0.36 18.83
CA GLY A 143 4.50 -0.77 19.75
C GLY A 143 5.02 -2.10 19.19
N LEU A 144 4.69 -2.41 17.93
CA LEU A 144 5.18 -3.62 17.24
C LEU A 144 6.70 -3.61 17.10
N GLY A 145 7.28 -2.49 16.68
CA GLY A 145 8.73 -2.32 16.56
C GLY A 145 9.45 -2.46 17.91
N TYR A 146 8.85 -1.91 18.98
CA TYR A 146 9.35 -2.10 20.34
C TYR A 146 9.32 -3.58 20.74
N ALA A 147 8.23 -4.30 20.47
CA ALA A 147 8.11 -5.72 20.78
C ALA A 147 9.17 -6.56 20.05
N ILE A 148 9.38 -6.32 18.75
CA ILE A 148 10.44 -6.97 17.95
C ILE A 148 11.80 -6.75 18.62
N LYS A 149 12.12 -5.49 18.92
CA LYS A 149 13.41 -5.13 19.53
C LYS A 149 13.58 -5.74 20.92
N TYR A 150 12.55 -5.69 21.76
CA TYR A 150 12.55 -6.25 23.10
C TYR A 150 12.79 -7.76 23.11
N ARG A 151 12.23 -8.48 22.13
CA ARG A 151 12.39 -9.94 21.97
C ARG A 151 13.65 -10.34 21.20
N GLY A 152 14.43 -9.39 20.68
CA GLY A 152 15.62 -9.67 19.87
C GLY A 152 15.30 -10.33 18.52
N GLU A 153 14.10 -10.10 17.98
CA GLU A 153 13.67 -10.70 16.71
C GLU A 153 14.31 -9.98 15.51
N LYS A 154 14.61 -10.74 14.45
CA LYS A 154 15.06 -10.19 13.16
C LYS A 154 13.89 -9.92 12.22
N ARG A 155 12.93 -9.11 12.68
CA ARG A 155 11.74 -8.67 11.93
C ARG A 155 11.75 -7.15 11.74
N VAL A 156 10.95 -6.66 10.81
CA VAL A 156 10.67 -5.22 10.67
C VAL A 156 9.16 -4.98 10.62
N VAL A 157 8.77 -3.73 10.86
CA VAL A 157 7.39 -3.25 10.64
C VAL A 157 7.36 -2.28 9.48
N ALA A 158 6.56 -2.54 8.46
CA ALA A 158 6.21 -1.56 7.43
C ALA A 158 4.88 -0.87 7.77
N ALA A 159 4.93 0.43 8.07
CA ALA A 159 3.75 1.21 8.42
C ALA A 159 3.38 2.15 7.28
N PHE A 160 2.28 1.85 6.59
CA PHE A 160 1.77 2.65 5.48
C PHE A 160 0.91 3.80 5.98
N PHE A 161 1.02 4.96 5.34
CA PHE A 161 0.19 6.14 5.59
C PHE A 161 0.22 7.10 4.39
N GLY A 162 -0.80 7.95 4.25
CA GLY A 162 -0.81 9.01 3.24
C GLY A 162 -0.15 10.30 3.74
N ASP A 163 0.18 11.20 2.81
CA ASP A 163 0.78 12.52 3.10
C ASP A 163 0.00 13.32 4.16
N GLY A 164 -1.33 13.33 4.11
CA GLY A 164 -2.15 14.02 5.12
C GLY A 164 -1.97 13.52 6.55
N ALA A 165 -1.52 12.27 6.75
CA ALA A 165 -1.35 11.69 8.09
C ALA A 165 -0.22 12.33 8.89
N VAL A 166 0.76 12.95 8.21
CA VAL A 166 1.91 13.60 8.86
C VAL A 166 1.53 14.84 9.68
N ASN A 167 0.28 15.29 9.58
CA ASN A 167 -0.26 16.43 10.32
C ASN A 167 -1.06 16.00 11.56
N THR A 168 -1.15 14.70 11.85
CA THR A 168 -1.90 14.19 13.01
C THR A 168 -1.03 14.06 14.25
N GLY A 169 -1.60 14.30 15.44
CA GLY A 169 -0.89 14.10 16.71
C GLY A 169 -0.31 12.68 16.86
N ALA A 170 -1.08 11.67 16.47
CA ALA A 170 -0.65 10.26 16.48
C ALA A 170 0.62 10.01 15.64
N PHE A 171 0.75 10.67 14.48
CA PHE A 171 1.99 10.59 13.70
C PHE A 171 3.18 11.18 14.48
N HIS A 172 3.02 12.38 15.05
CA HIS A 172 4.09 13.05 15.80
C HIS A 172 4.55 12.21 17.00
N GLU A 173 3.62 11.68 17.78
CA GLU A 173 3.90 10.83 18.95
C GLU A 173 4.60 9.53 18.54
N GLY A 174 4.03 8.81 17.56
CA GLY A 174 4.58 7.54 17.09
C GLY A 174 5.95 7.68 16.42
N ALA A 175 6.13 8.67 15.54
CA ALA A 175 7.39 8.92 14.86
C ALA A 175 8.50 9.33 15.84
N ASN A 176 8.16 10.15 16.86
CA ASN A 176 9.10 10.50 17.92
C ASN A 176 9.59 9.25 18.67
N MET A 177 8.68 8.35 19.08
CA MET A 177 9.06 7.11 19.77
C MET A 177 9.89 6.17 18.88
N ILE A 178 9.51 6.04 17.61
CA ILE A 178 10.23 5.23 16.62
C ILE A 178 11.68 5.72 16.45
N GLY A 179 11.86 7.04 16.28
CA GLY A 179 13.17 7.67 16.16
C GLY A 179 13.99 7.55 17.45
N LEU A 180 13.40 7.97 18.58
CA LEU A 180 14.04 7.98 19.91
C LEU A 180 14.58 6.60 20.29
N TRP A 181 13.77 5.56 20.12
CA TRP A 181 14.15 4.20 20.50
C TRP A 181 14.85 3.42 19.39
N ARG A 182 15.09 4.04 18.23
CA ARG A 182 15.70 3.40 17.05
C ARG A 182 15.02 2.06 16.73
N LEU A 183 13.70 2.09 16.59
CA LEU A 183 12.89 0.89 16.37
C LEU A 183 13.05 0.35 14.93
N PRO A 184 12.87 -0.96 14.70
CA PRO A 184 12.93 -1.57 13.38
C PRO A 184 11.64 -1.31 12.57
N VAL A 185 11.37 -0.04 12.29
CA VAL A 185 10.15 0.42 11.60
C VAL A 185 10.50 1.18 10.32
N ILE A 186 9.83 0.83 9.23
CA ILE A 186 9.84 1.54 7.96
C ILE A 186 8.53 2.34 7.89
N LEU A 187 8.65 3.66 7.89
CA LEU A 187 7.53 4.57 7.71
C LEU A 187 7.31 4.81 6.21
N VAL A 188 6.30 4.17 5.62
CA VAL A 188 6.00 4.26 4.19
C VAL A 188 4.92 5.31 3.94
N CYS A 189 5.34 6.51 3.56
CA CYS A 189 4.46 7.60 3.17
C CYS A 189 4.11 7.48 1.69
N GLU A 190 2.85 7.19 1.41
CA GLU A 190 2.27 7.18 0.08
C GLU A 190 1.78 8.58 -0.27
N ASN A 191 2.72 9.45 -0.66
CA ASN A 191 2.42 10.83 -0.98
C ASN A 191 1.73 10.90 -2.34
N ASN A 192 0.40 10.93 -2.31
CA ASN A 192 -0.46 11.11 -3.48
C ASN A 192 -0.94 12.57 -3.66
N LEU A 193 -0.27 13.49 -2.97
CA LEU A 193 -0.49 14.93 -2.92
C LEU A 193 -1.75 15.39 -2.18
N TYR A 194 -2.68 14.51 -1.80
CA TYR A 194 -4.01 14.89 -1.32
C TYR A 194 -4.50 14.10 -0.09
N GLY A 195 -4.64 14.83 1.03
CA GLY A 195 -5.47 14.43 2.18
C GLY A 195 -6.95 14.73 1.93
N MET A 196 -7.69 13.78 1.36
CA MET A 196 -9.03 14.00 0.80
C MET A 196 -9.02 15.13 -0.24
N GLY A 197 -9.36 16.36 0.13
CA GLY A 197 -9.29 17.55 -0.74
C GLY A 197 -8.20 18.55 -0.36
N GLY A 198 -7.51 18.37 0.76
CA GLY A 198 -6.38 19.21 1.16
C GLY A 198 -5.11 18.81 0.43
N ARG A 199 -4.67 19.62 -0.53
CA ARG A 199 -3.40 19.40 -1.23
C ARG A 199 -2.23 19.66 -0.28
N VAL A 200 -1.20 18.80 -0.33
CA VAL A 200 -0.10 18.77 0.65
C VAL A 200 0.58 20.12 0.87
N ASP A 201 0.80 20.91 -0.19
CA ASP A 201 1.43 22.23 -0.17
C ASP A 201 0.59 23.34 0.48
N ARG A 202 -0.72 23.09 0.67
CA ARG A 202 -1.65 24.03 1.29
C ARG A 202 -1.90 23.74 2.77
N VAL A 203 -1.63 22.51 3.20
CA VAL A 203 -2.02 22.02 4.53
C VAL A 203 -0.84 21.53 5.37
N THR A 204 0.35 21.40 4.78
CA THR A 204 1.56 20.94 5.48
C THR A 204 2.64 22.00 5.44
N ALA A 205 2.88 22.65 6.57
CA ALA A 205 3.97 23.62 6.69
C ALA A 205 5.32 22.96 6.40
N GLY A 206 6.21 23.67 5.69
CA GLY A 206 7.54 23.16 5.33
C GLY A 206 7.57 22.20 4.15
N SER A 207 6.42 21.91 3.50
CA SER A 207 6.43 21.10 2.29
C SER A 207 6.97 21.90 1.09
N THR A 208 8.14 21.52 0.59
CA THR A 208 8.76 22.09 -0.61
C THR A 208 8.66 21.10 -1.75
N GLY A 209 8.23 21.53 -2.94
CA GLY A 209 8.07 20.64 -4.10
C GLY A 209 7.10 19.48 -3.86
N PHE A 210 6.07 19.71 -3.02
CA PHE A 210 5.08 18.74 -2.53
C PHE A 210 5.64 17.65 -1.60
N SER A 211 6.90 17.74 -1.17
CA SER A 211 7.51 16.73 -0.31
C SER A 211 7.18 16.93 1.17
N VAL A 212 7.00 15.82 1.89
CA VAL A 212 6.86 15.79 3.37
C VAL A 212 8.07 15.19 4.09
N ILE A 213 9.17 14.90 3.37
CA ILE A 213 10.37 14.24 3.91
C ILE A 213 10.99 14.96 5.12
N HIS A 214 10.81 16.28 5.22
CA HIS A 214 11.31 17.09 6.33
C HIS A 214 10.74 16.62 7.69
N ARG A 215 9.56 15.97 7.70
CA ARG A 215 8.97 15.36 8.89
C ARG A 215 9.81 14.23 9.45
N ALA A 216 10.50 13.46 8.62
CA ALA A 216 11.41 12.41 9.07
C ALA A 216 12.62 13.00 9.82
N LEU A 217 13.20 14.06 9.25
CA LEU A 217 14.41 14.70 9.78
C LEU A 217 14.18 15.31 11.16
N ALA A 218 12.96 15.81 11.42
CA ALA A 218 12.58 16.34 12.73
C ALA A 218 12.73 15.33 13.88
N TYR A 219 12.69 14.03 13.57
CA TYR A 219 12.84 12.93 14.56
C TYR A 219 14.16 12.17 14.42
N ASN A 220 15.13 12.73 13.69
CA ASN A 220 16.41 12.06 13.39
C ASN A 220 16.21 10.68 12.71
N ILE A 221 15.19 10.58 11.85
CA ILE A 221 14.94 9.41 11.01
C ILE A 221 15.50 9.69 9.62
N ASP A 222 16.27 8.76 9.06
CA ASP A 222 16.76 8.88 7.68
C ASP A 222 15.59 8.78 6.70
N GLY A 223 15.66 9.58 5.63
CA GLY A 223 14.64 9.66 4.60
C GLY A 223 15.10 9.09 3.26
N ILE A 224 14.19 8.45 2.53
CA ILE A 224 14.34 8.09 1.12
C ILE A 224 13.13 8.65 0.39
N VAL A 225 13.34 9.57 -0.55
CA VAL A 225 12.30 9.98 -1.49
C VAL A 225 12.42 9.08 -2.72
N VAL A 226 11.33 8.41 -3.09
CA VAL A 226 11.32 7.43 -4.19
C VAL A 226 10.23 7.77 -5.21
N ASP A 227 10.50 7.53 -6.49
CA ASP A 227 9.47 7.57 -7.52
C ASP A 227 8.47 6.41 -7.31
N GLY A 228 7.28 6.75 -6.84
CA GLY A 228 6.23 5.79 -6.50
C GLY A 228 5.53 5.17 -7.72
N PHE A 229 5.90 5.53 -8.95
CA PHE A 229 5.45 4.89 -10.18
C PHE A 229 6.43 3.84 -10.72
N ASP A 230 7.56 3.63 -10.04
CA ASP A 230 8.54 2.60 -10.38
C ASP A 230 8.60 1.51 -9.30
N PRO A 231 7.98 0.32 -9.52
CA PRO A 231 7.97 -0.74 -8.51
C PRO A 231 9.37 -1.26 -8.18
N VAL A 232 10.33 -1.17 -9.11
CA VAL A 232 11.72 -1.56 -8.86
C VAL A 232 12.41 -0.53 -7.98
N ALA A 233 12.20 0.76 -8.22
CA ALA A 233 12.72 1.83 -7.36
C ALA A 233 12.18 1.70 -5.92
N VAL A 234 10.87 1.48 -5.79
CA VAL A 234 10.22 1.26 -4.49
C VAL A 234 10.78 0.03 -3.80
N TYR A 235 10.95 -1.08 -4.51
CA TYR A 235 11.57 -2.30 -3.97
C TYR A 235 12.98 -2.04 -3.42
N ILE A 236 13.84 -1.34 -4.17
CA ILE A 236 15.20 -1.01 -3.73
C ILE A 236 15.17 -0.16 -2.46
N ALA A 237 14.32 0.88 -2.43
CA ALA A 237 14.15 1.74 -1.26
C ALA A 237 13.70 0.94 -0.02
N ALA A 238 12.67 0.11 -0.20
CA ALA A 238 12.09 -0.70 0.86
C ALA A 238 13.06 -1.78 1.36
N ARG A 239 13.77 -2.46 0.45
CA ARG A 239 14.76 -3.48 0.81
C ARG A 239 15.91 -2.88 1.61
N LYS A 240 16.44 -1.75 1.16
CA LYS A 240 17.48 -1.00 1.89
C LYS A 240 17.01 -0.60 3.30
N ALA A 241 15.77 -0.11 3.41
CA ALA A 241 15.19 0.26 4.69
C ALA A 241 14.97 -0.95 5.61
N ALA A 242 14.49 -2.07 5.07
CA ALA A 242 14.27 -3.32 5.79
C ALA A 242 15.59 -3.90 6.29
N GLU A 243 16.61 -4.02 5.44
CA GLU A 243 17.94 -4.51 5.81
C GLU A 243 18.57 -3.65 6.90
N LYS A 244 18.48 -2.31 6.79
CA LYS A 244 18.96 -1.39 7.84
C LYS A 244 18.22 -1.61 9.16
N ALA A 245 16.90 -1.64 9.14
CA ALA A 245 16.08 -1.80 10.35
C ALA A 245 16.33 -3.15 11.03
N ARG A 246 16.34 -4.24 10.25
CA ARG A 246 16.58 -5.62 10.71
C ARG A 246 17.95 -5.79 11.37
N ASN A 247 18.96 -5.05 10.89
CA ASN A 247 20.32 -5.05 11.43
C ASN A 247 20.54 -4.04 12.57
N GLY A 248 19.47 -3.46 13.14
CA GLY A 248 19.58 -2.52 14.27
C GLY A 248 20.06 -1.12 13.89
N GLY A 249 20.07 -0.80 12.60
CA GLY A 249 20.38 0.55 12.08
C GLY A 249 19.33 1.59 12.48
N GLY A 250 18.15 1.16 12.92
CA GLY A 250 17.02 2.01 13.27
C GLY A 250 16.08 2.27 12.10
N PRO A 251 15.12 3.19 12.25
CA PRO A 251 14.04 3.37 11.29
C PRO A 251 14.48 4.11 10.03
N THR A 252 13.62 4.02 9.01
CA THR A 252 13.72 4.78 7.77
C THR A 252 12.33 5.28 7.37
N PHE A 253 12.25 6.52 6.89
CA PHE A 253 11.07 7.09 6.27
C PHE A 253 11.21 7.00 4.76
N ILE A 254 10.26 6.35 4.08
CA ILE A 254 10.18 6.31 2.63
C ILE A 254 9.03 7.22 2.20
N GLU A 255 9.33 8.28 1.46
CA GLU A 255 8.34 9.09 0.76
C GLU A 255 8.18 8.58 -0.67
N ALA A 256 7.20 7.72 -0.90
CA ALA A 256 6.82 7.27 -2.23
C ALA A 256 5.94 8.33 -2.89
N ARG A 257 6.50 9.05 -3.87
CA ARG A 257 5.79 10.08 -4.62
C ARG A 257 4.93 9.42 -5.69
N THR A 258 3.63 9.38 -5.47
CA THR A 258 2.66 8.66 -6.32
C THR A 258 1.44 9.55 -6.57
N TYR A 259 0.36 9.00 -7.13
CA TYR A 259 -0.89 9.72 -7.33
C TYR A 259 -2.10 8.79 -7.33
N ARG A 260 -3.17 9.21 -6.67
CA ARG A 260 -4.45 8.47 -6.67
C ARG A 260 -5.29 8.92 -7.86
N PHE A 261 -5.50 8.05 -8.85
CA PHE A 261 -6.21 8.44 -10.09
C PHE A 261 -7.70 8.71 -9.89
N LEU A 262 -8.33 8.03 -8.93
CA LEU A 262 -9.74 8.23 -8.60
C LEU A 262 -9.92 9.12 -7.36
N GLY A 263 -11.17 9.51 -7.07
CA GLY A 263 -11.50 10.32 -5.91
C GLY A 263 -11.09 9.66 -4.59
N HIS A 264 -11.21 10.39 -3.48
CA HIS A 264 -10.85 9.90 -2.16
C HIS A 264 -11.50 8.54 -1.84
N ASN A 265 -12.78 8.45 -2.17
CA ASN A 265 -13.58 7.24 -2.27
C ASN A 265 -14.50 7.34 -3.51
N LEU A 266 -15.24 6.26 -3.81
CA LEU A 266 -16.15 6.19 -4.96
C LEU A 266 -17.29 7.23 -4.97
N ARG A 267 -17.58 7.91 -3.86
CA ARG A 267 -18.61 8.97 -3.77
C ARG A 267 -18.03 10.38 -3.82
N ASP A 268 -16.72 10.53 -3.93
CA ASP A 268 -16.06 11.83 -3.91
C ASP A 268 -16.29 12.60 -5.24
N PRO A 269 -16.84 13.82 -5.21
CA PRO A 269 -17.06 14.63 -6.40
C PRO A 269 -15.78 15.27 -6.98
N GLN A 270 -14.63 15.17 -6.30
CA GLN A 270 -13.31 15.57 -6.80
C GLN A 270 -13.14 17.06 -7.16
N ARG A 271 -13.88 17.96 -6.51
CA ARG A 271 -13.87 19.42 -6.82
C ARG A 271 -12.56 20.16 -6.52
N TYR A 272 -11.56 19.48 -5.95
CA TYR A 272 -10.32 20.06 -5.43
C TYR A 272 -9.11 19.90 -6.37
N ARG A 273 -9.29 19.25 -7.54
CA ARG A 273 -8.24 19.03 -8.54
C ARG A 273 -8.82 19.07 -9.95
N SER A 274 -8.00 19.42 -10.93
CA SER A 274 -8.45 19.50 -12.32
C SER A 274 -8.38 18.14 -13.02
N ARG A 275 -9.11 17.99 -14.13
CA ARG A 275 -9.03 16.78 -14.95
C ARG A 275 -7.67 16.68 -15.63
N GLU A 276 -7.12 17.81 -16.05
CA GLU A 276 -5.83 17.93 -16.73
C GLU A 276 -4.69 17.42 -15.83
N GLU A 277 -4.72 17.77 -14.54
CA GLU A 277 -3.75 17.27 -13.55
C GLU A 277 -3.81 15.73 -13.45
N VAL A 278 -5.01 15.17 -13.33
CA VAL A 278 -5.20 13.71 -13.22
C VAL A 278 -4.69 13.00 -14.48
N GLU A 279 -5.00 13.53 -15.67
CA GLU A 279 -4.52 12.96 -16.94
C GLU A 279 -3.01 13.08 -17.12
N GLU A 280 -2.37 14.13 -16.59
CA GLU A 280 -0.91 14.24 -16.55
C GLU A 280 -0.29 13.10 -15.70
N TRP A 281 -0.85 12.83 -14.51
CA TRP A 281 -0.37 11.75 -13.65
C TRP A 281 -0.63 10.36 -14.23
N LYS A 282 -1.76 10.15 -14.92
CA LYS A 282 -2.05 8.88 -15.61
C LYS A 282 -1.04 8.55 -16.71
N ARG A 283 -0.37 9.53 -17.32
CA ARG A 283 0.72 9.27 -18.29
C ARG A 283 1.92 8.56 -17.65
N LYS A 284 2.02 8.57 -16.32
CA LYS A 284 3.06 7.89 -15.54
C LYS A 284 2.62 6.52 -15.00
N ASP A 285 1.45 6.02 -15.40
CA ASP A 285 0.89 4.76 -14.88
C ASP A 285 1.91 3.61 -14.89
N ALA A 286 2.17 3.08 -13.68
CA ALA A 286 3.18 2.06 -13.44
C ALA A 286 2.87 0.74 -14.15
N VAL A 287 1.59 0.38 -14.28
CA VAL A 287 1.16 -0.83 -14.99
C VAL A 287 1.54 -0.72 -16.46
N ILE A 288 1.16 0.38 -17.11
CA ILE A 288 1.46 0.64 -18.53
C ILE A 288 2.97 0.69 -18.76
N ARG A 289 3.70 1.42 -17.89
CA ARG A 289 5.15 1.54 -17.98
C ARG A 289 5.85 0.19 -17.87
N LEU A 290 5.49 -0.64 -16.88
CA LEU A 290 6.12 -1.94 -16.70
C LEU A 290 5.75 -2.93 -17.82
N THR A 291 4.50 -2.91 -18.34
CA THR A 291 4.12 -3.68 -19.54
C THR A 291 5.06 -3.39 -20.69
N ARG A 292 5.31 -2.10 -20.99
CA ARG A 292 6.23 -1.71 -22.07
C ARG A 292 7.66 -2.17 -21.80
N ILE A 293 8.15 -2.00 -20.56
CA ILE A 293 9.50 -2.46 -20.18
C ILE A 293 9.66 -3.97 -20.41
N LEU A 294 8.65 -4.76 -20.04
CA LEU A 294 8.67 -6.22 -20.22
C LEU A 294 8.78 -6.61 -21.70
N ILE A 295 8.02 -5.94 -22.57
CA ILE A 295 8.01 -6.22 -24.02
C ILE A 295 9.29 -5.71 -24.69
N ASP A 296 9.63 -4.44 -24.50
CA ASP A 296 10.73 -3.77 -25.21
C ASP A 296 12.10 -4.40 -24.87
N ASN A 297 12.23 -5.00 -23.69
CA ASN A 297 13.46 -5.66 -23.25
C ASN A 297 13.41 -7.20 -23.39
N GLY A 298 12.37 -7.76 -24.02
CA GLY A 298 12.25 -9.19 -24.30
C GLY A 298 12.04 -10.06 -23.06
N TYR A 299 11.57 -9.49 -21.94
CA TYR A 299 11.21 -10.25 -20.75
C TYR A 299 9.92 -11.03 -20.93
N ALA A 300 8.95 -10.54 -21.71
CA ALA A 300 7.71 -11.24 -22.03
C ALA A 300 7.18 -10.83 -23.42
N SER A 301 6.39 -11.71 -24.05
CA SER A 301 5.64 -11.33 -25.25
C SER A 301 4.29 -10.70 -24.88
N GLN A 302 3.70 -9.94 -25.81
CA GLN A 302 2.33 -9.41 -25.62
C GLN A 302 1.33 -10.55 -25.34
N GLU A 303 1.45 -11.66 -26.09
CA GLU A 303 0.58 -12.84 -25.96
C GLU A 303 0.69 -13.49 -24.57
N GLU A 304 1.90 -13.55 -23.99
CA GLU A 304 2.12 -14.04 -22.63
C GLU A 304 1.41 -13.15 -21.60
N LEU A 305 1.57 -11.83 -21.72
CA LEU A 305 0.93 -10.87 -20.81
C LEU A 305 -0.59 -10.90 -20.93
N ASP A 306 -1.14 -10.94 -22.14
CA ASP A 306 -2.58 -11.05 -22.38
C ASP A 306 -3.16 -12.34 -21.78
N GLY A 307 -2.42 -13.45 -21.89
CA GLY A 307 -2.79 -14.72 -21.28
C GLY A 307 -2.87 -14.65 -19.75
N ILE A 308 -1.90 -14.01 -19.09
CA ILE A 308 -1.90 -13.83 -17.64
C ILE A 308 -3.00 -12.86 -17.21
N GLU A 309 -3.23 -11.78 -17.96
CA GLU A 309 -4.30 -10.84 -17.67
C GLU A 309 -5.68 -11.51 -17.74
N LYS A 310 -5.91 -12.38 -18.72
CA LYS A 310 -7.13 -13.18 -18.80
C LYS A 310 -7.32 -14.06 -17.55
N GLN A 311 -6.27 -14.70 -17.07
CA GLN A 311 -6.33 -15.50 -15.82
C GLN A 311 -6.67 -14.63 -14.60
N ILE A 312 -6.11 -13.41 -14.52
CA ILE A 312 -6.45 -12.44 -13.47
C ILE A 312 -7.93 -12.07 -13.52
N LEU A 313 -8.47 -11.82 -14.72
CA LEU A 313 -9.90 -11.51 -14.88
C LEU A 313 -10.79 -12.69 -14.46
N GLU A 314 -10.40 -13.91 -14.81
CA GLU A 314 -11.09 -15.14 -14.36
C GLU A 314 -11.04 -15.29 -12.82
N GLU A 315 -9.88 -15.04 -12.20
CA GLU A 315 -9.70 -15.03 -10.74
C GLU A 315 -10.59 -13.98 -10.06
N ILE A 316 -10.73 -12.79 -10.67
CA ILE A 316 -11.59 -11.72 -10.15
C ILE A 316 -13.07 -12.11 -10.24
N GLU A 317 -13.55 -12.61 -11.38
CA GLU A 317 -14.96 -13.01 -11.49
C GLU A 317 -15.29 -14.21 -10.59
N ASP A 318 -14.33 -15.12 -10.40
CA ASP A 318 -14.43 -16.16 -9.38
C ASP A 318 -14.53 -15.59 -7.96
N SER A 319 -13.76 -14.55 -7.62
CA SER A 319 -13.86 -13.87 -6.33
C SER A 319 -15.23 -13.23 -6.10
N VAL A 320 -15.83 -12.67 -7.15
CA VAL A 320 -17.18 -12.09 -7.11
C VAL A 320 -18.22 -13.18 -6.85
N ARG A 321 -18.18 -14.27 -7.61
CA ARG A 321 -19.10 -15.40 -7.41
C ARG A 321 -18.98 -15.97 -5.99
N PHE A 322 -17.75 -16.23 -5.54
CA PHE A 322 -17.49 -16.71 -4.17
C PHE A 322 -18.09 -15.77 -3.11
N ALA A 323 -17.90 -14.45 -3.26
CA ALA A 323 -18.46 -13.47 -2.34
C ALA A 323 -20.00 -13.41 -2.39
N GLN A 324 -20.61 -13.60 -3.55
CA GLN A 324 -22.07 -13.60 -3.66
C GLN A 324 -22.72 -14.84 -3.03
N GLU A 325 -22.05 -16.00 -3.15
CA GLU A 325 -22.49 -17.29 -2.61
C GLU A 325 -22.16 -17.48 -1.13
N SER A 326 -21.20 -16.71 -0.60
CA SER A 326 -20.79 -16.79 0.81
C SER A 326 -21.87 -16.31 1.77
N PRO A 327 -21.99 -16.91 2.97
CA PRO A 327 -22.98 -16.50 3.96
C PRO A 327 -22.64 -15.14 4.60
N TYR A 328 -23.67 -14.46 5.10
CA TYR A 328 -23.51 -13.38 6.08
C TYR A 328 -23.17 -13.99 7.45
N LEU A 329 -22.51 -13.20 8.30
CA LEU A 329 -22.35 -13.57 9.70
C LEU A 329 -23.71 -13.42 10.40
N SER A 330 -24.10 -14.40 11.21
CA SER A 330 -25.36 -14.30 11.95
C SER A 330 -25.28 -13.20 13.03
N PHE A 331 -26.44 -12.66 13.43
CA PHE A 331 -26.49 -11.63 14.46
C PHE A 331 -26.00 -12.16 15.81
N GLU A 332 -26.30 -13.41 16.12
CA GLU A 332 -25.88 -14.10 17.34
C GLU A 332 -24.36 -14.29 17.39
N GLU A 333 -23.73 -14.60 16.25
CA GLU A 333 -22.27 -14.75 16.18
C GLU A 333 -21.52 -13.44 16.42
N LEU A 334 -22.12 -12.27 16.19
CA LEU A 334 -21.48 -10.97 16.42
C LEU A 334 -20.99 -10.83 17.87
N TYR A 335 -21.75 -11.34 18.83
CA TYR A 335 -21.43 -11.23 20.26
C TYR A 335 -20.14 -11.97 20.62
N ASN A 336 -19.77 -13.00 19.86
CA ASN A 336 -18.54 -13.76 20.07
C ASN A 336 -17.26 -12.96 19.74
N PHE A 337 -17.39 -11.76 19.15
CA PHE A 337 -16.24 -10.94 18.74
C PHE A 337 -16.08 -9.66 19.57
N ILE A 338 -16.85 -9.49 20.64
CA ILE A 338 -16.74 -8.32 21.54
C ILE A 338 -15.68 -8.57 22.61
N TYR A 339 -15.65 -9.77 23.20
CA TYR A 339 -14.72 -10.19 24.24
C TYR A 339 -14.26 -11.64 23.98
N ALA A 340 -13.17 -12.04 24.63
CA ALA A 340 -12.57 -13.38 24.52
C ALA A 340 -13.36 -14.46 25.29
#